data_AF-K1ZD12-F1
#
_entry.id   AF-K1ZD12-F1
#
_cell.length_a   1.000
_cell.length_b   1.000
_cell.length_c   1.000
_cell.angle_alpha   90.00
_cell.angle_beta   90.00
_cell.angle_gamma   90.00
#
_symmetry.space_group_name_H-M   'P 1'
#
loop_
_entity.id
_entity.type
_entity.pdbx_description
1 polymer ?
#
loop_
_entity_poly.entity_id
_entity_poly.type
_entity_poly.pdbx_seq_one_letter_code
_entity_poly.pdbx_strand_id
1 'polypeptide(L)'
;MFLQRASYARPEEIIKNREKLGLPMGEIIDAFYRHKRMDILCKELNSIDSKYHSVVAQKAIETEAGEAVVMNLEYFHGLDLTWVAERLIDKECGRLVARHFDKFTGVNGENIFKLLIDRGISTAIDHFSKFKIMDNFWAIRILVEGGFVRNVPRLLKQCPDLDHTAVADFMIYNNEQNIVADKLAEFQHLDQHIAIKLMNYNYQLPLLAHLDSFDISDANALVDFAIHLGGIKDVALHLDQLRGLDARFARQIIEAGGGANVMDNITSFVDLDFEEIEKLLMARGEGSFIVQHLELFKHLKPVEFADRLIEEGVGGAIAEFLEKFVGIDHKELSDRLIDAGHGRGVAKYFTRFHGLDPVRVADQLIDADRGEDLLEFWSNFSQVGQDRVISKMIARGDADIFAKYLLEFSNLSDATANMLLDAGQKD
;
A
#
# COMPACT_ATOMS: atom_id res chain seq x y z
N MET A 1 35.83 -58.67 17.42
CA MET A 1 37.27 -58.80 17.13
C MET A 1 37.66 -58.34 15.71
N PHE A 2 36.91 -58.65 14.65
CA PHE A 2 37.28 -58.22 13.28
C PHE A 2 36.97 -56.74 12.96
N LEU A 3 35.89 -56.17 13.51
CA LEU A 3 35.63 -54.71 13.44
C LEU A 3 36.74 -53.86 14.08
N GLN A 4 37.54 -54.45 14.97
CA GLN A 4 38.70 -53.83 15.60
C GLN A 4 39.96 -53.86 14.72
N ARG A 5 40.00 -54.74 13.69
CA ARG A 5 41.06 -54.80 12.66
C ARG A 5 40.66 -54.09 11.37
N ALA A 6 39.36 -53.99 11.09
CA ALA A 6 38.81 -53.17 10.00
C ALA A 6 38.80 -51.66 10.32
N SER A 7 39.24 -51.25 11.51
CA SER A 7 39.28 -49.84 11.94
C SER A 7 40.16 -48.92 11.08
N TYR A 8 41.00 -49.49 10.21
CA TYR A 8 41.87 -48.75 9.28
C TYR A 8 41.41 -48.81 7.82
N ALA A 9 40.47 -49.70 7.48
CA ALA A 9 39.94 -49.78 6.12
C ALA A 9 38.86 -48.70 5.94
N ARG A 10 38.84 -48.05 4.78
CA ARG A 10 37.76 -47.08 4.49
C ARG A 10 36.43 -47.86 4.45
N PRO A 11 35.35 -47.37 5.06
CA PRO A 11 34.06 -48.08 5.10
C PRO A 11 33.57 -48.55 3.71
N GLU A 12 33.86 -47.79 2.66
CA GLU A 12 33.56 -48.11 1.25
C GLU A 12 34.34 -49.35 0.76
N GLU A 13 35.59 -49.53 1.20
CA GLU A 13 36.43 -50.68 0.85
C GLU A 13 35.93 -51.98 1.51
N ILE A 14 35.31 -51.87 2.69
CA ILE A 14 34.70 -53.01 3.38
C ILE A 14 33.50 -53.53 2.57
N ILE A 15 32.68 -52.63 2.04
CA ILE A 15 31.52 -52.99 1.21
C ILE A 15 31.99 -53.66 -0.09
N LYS A 16 32.96 -53.05 -0.78
CA LYS A 16 33.48 -53.54 -2.08
C LYS A 16 34.22 -54.87 -1.97
N ASN A 17 34.84 -55.18 -0.83
CA ASN A 17 35.59 -56.42 -0.62
C ASN A 17 34.86 -57.46 0.23
N ARG A 18 33.55 -57.29 0.49
CA ARG A 18 32.79 -58.14 1.43
C ARG A 18 32.91 -59.65 1.18
N GLU A 19 32.94 -60.06 -0.09
CA GLU A 19 32.99 -61.48 -0.48
C GLU A 19 34.36 -62.08 -0.17
N LYS A 20 35.44 -61.33 -0.42
CA LYS A 20 36.80 -61.72 -0.06
C LYS A 20 37.00 -61.78 1.46
N LEU A 21 36.25 -60.96 2.20
CA LEU A 21 36.27 -60.91 3.65
C LEU A 21 35.34 -61.96 4.31
N GLY A 22 34.52 -62.67 3.52
CA GLY A 22 33.57 -63.66 4.04
C GLY A 22 32.49 -63.06 4.94
N LEU A 23 32.19 -61.77 4.82
CA LEU A 23 31.24 -61.07 5.70
C LEU A 23 29.83 -61.06 5.09
N PRO A 24 28.81 -61.61 5.77
CA PRO A 24 27.44 -61.53 5.29
C PRO A 24 26.93 -60.08 5.36
N MET A 25 26.15 -59.67 4.37
CA MET A 25 25.69 -58.28 4.24
C MET A 25 24.89 -57.81 5.47
N GLY A 26 24.12 -58.70 6.12
CA GLY A 26 23.40 -58.37 7.36
C GLY A 26 24.32 -57.90 8.49
N GLU A 27 25.47 -58.56 8.70
CA GLU A 27 26.43 -58.16 9.72
C GLU A 27 27.11 -56.82 9.40
N ILE A 28 27.36 -56.54 8.11
CA ILE A 28 27.89 -55.26 7.65
C ILE A 28 26.88 -54.14 7.96
N ILE A 29 25.61 -54.33 7.60
CA ILE A 29 24.54 -53.36 7.89
C ILE A 29 24.43 -53.08 9.39
N ASP A 30 24.45 -54.13 10.23
CA ASP A 30 24.37 -53.98 11.69
C ASP A 30 25.60 -53.30 12.29
N ALA A 31 26.78 -53.51 11.72
CA ALA A 31 27.99 -52.79 12.12
C ALA A 31 27.87 -51.30 11.81
N PHE A 32 27.48 -50.94 10.58
CA PHE A 32 27.34 -49.53 10.17
C PHE A 32 26.24 -48.82 10.95
N TYR A 33 25.13 -49.51 11.25
CA TYR A 33 24.07 -49.01 12.11
C TYR A 33 24.56 -48.69 13.52
N ARG A 34 25.27 -49.64 14.17
CA ARG A 34 25.84 -49.43 15.52
C ARG A 34 26.83 -48.27 15.58
N HIS A 35 27.53 -48.00 14.49
CA HIS A 35 28.49 -46.92 14.39
C HIS A 35 27.91 -45.61 13.81
N LYS A 36 26.59 -45.52 13.56
CA LYS A 36 25.92 -44.36 12.95
C LYS A 36 26.57 -43.90 11.63
N ARG A 37 26.94 -44.85 10.76
CA ARG A 37 27.56 -44.59 9.43
C ARG A 37 26.67 -45.03 8.27
N MET A 38 25.36 -45.05 8.50
CA MET A 38 24.39 -45.48 7.49
C MET A 38 24.39 -44.60 6.23
N ASP A 39 24.87 -43.36 6.34
CA ASP A 39 25.07 -42.43 5.23
C ASP A 39 25.99 -42.99 4.14
N ILE A 40 27.03 -43.74 4.52
CA ILE A 40 27.96 -44.36 3.59
C ILE A 40 27.30 -45.53 2.87
N LEU A 41 26.53 -46.35 3.58
CA LEU A 41 25.81 -47.46 2.96
C LEU A 41 24.80 -46.95 1.93
N CYS A 42 24.12 -45.83 2.20
CA CYS A 42 23.20 -45.22 1.24
C CYS A 42 23.90 -44.77 -0.06
N LYS A 43 25.17 -44.34 0.02
CA LYS A 43 25.95 -43.93 -1.17
C LYS A 43 26.47 -45.11 -2.00
N GLU A 44 26.59 -46.28 -1.39
CA GLU A 44 27.15 -47.49 -2.00
C GLU A 44 26.06 -48.55 -2.30
N LEU A 45 24.79 -48.14 -2.43
CA LEU A 45 23.65 -49.03 -2.69
C LEU A 45 23.80 -49.89 -3.93
N ASN A 46 24.45 -49.40 -4.99
CA ASN A 46 24.71 -50.19 -6.20
C ASN A 46 25.57 -51.44 -5.93
N SER A 47 26.32 -51.44 -4.83
CA SER A 47 27.11 -52.58 -4.36
C SER A 47 26.32 -53.50 -3.42
N ILE A 48 25.08 -53.16 -3.06
CA ILE A 48 24.22 -53.87 -2.11
C ILE A 48 23.10 -54.58 -2.89
N ASP A 49 22.79 -55.81 -2.50
CA ASP A 49 21.67 -56.55 -3.09
C ASP A 49 20.34 -55.89 -2.69
N SER A 50 19.47 -55.64 -3.68
CA SER A 50 18.16 -54.99 -3.52
C SER A 50 17.30 -55.54 -2.38
N LYS A 51 17.43 -56.84 -2.02
CA LYS A 51 16.69 -57.43 -0.89
C LYS A 51 17.02 -56.80 0.47
N TYR A 52 18.14 -56.08 0.58
CA TYR A 52 18.55 -55.36 1.79
C TYR A 52 18.20 -53.87 1.77
N HIS A 53 17.71 -53.33 0.65
CA HIS A 53 17.46 -51.89 0.49
C HIS A 53 16.47 -51.34 1.52
N SER A 54 15.40 -52.10 1.85
CA SER A 54 14.43 -51.73 2.89
C SER A 54 15.05 -51.63 4.29
N VAL A 55 15.88 -52.61 4.66
CA VAL A 55 16.56 -52.64 5.96
C VAL A 55 17.59 -51.53 6.07
N VAL A 56 18.32 -51.24 4.99
CA VAL A 56 19.27 -50.11 4.93
C VAL A 56 18.53 -48.79 5.09
N ALA A 57 17.43 -48.57 4.35
CA ALA A 57 16.64 -47.34 4.45
C ALA A 57 16.09 -47.14 5.88
N GLN A 58 15.48 -48.17 6.47
CA GLN A 58 14.94 -48.11 7.83
C GLN A 58 16.02 -47.71 8.84
N LYS A 59 17.13 -48.44 8.85
CA LYS A 59 18.24 -48.19 9.79
C LYS A 59 18.87 -46.82 9.58
N ALA A 60 18.97 -46.35 8.33
CA ALA A 60 19.48 -45.02 8.03
C ALA A 60 18.58 -43.91 8.60
N ILE A 61 17.26 -44.04 8.45
CA ILE A 61 16.28 -43.10 9.02
C ILE A 61 16.33 -43.12 10.55
N GLU A 62 16.49 -44.30 11.15
CA GLU A 62 16.61 -44.45 12.61
C GLU A 62 17.89 -43.83 13.19
N THR A 63 18.98 -43.74 12.41
CA THR A 63 20.26 -43.14 12.82
C THR A 63 20.46 -41.70 12.33
N GLU A 64 19.40 -40.95 12.06
CA GLU A 64 19.48 -39.54 11.59
C GLU A 64 20.20 -39.37 10.23
N ALA A 65 20.42 -40.46 9.49
CA ALA A 65 21.00 -40.45 8.14
C ALA A 65 19.91 -40.35 7.05
N GLY A 66 18.76 -39.75 7.38
CA GLY A 66 17.60 -39.61 6.48
C GLY A 66 17.93 -38.80 5.22
N GLU A 67 18.82 -37.81 5.31
CA GLU A 67 19.28 -37.06 4.13
C GLU A 67 19.94 -37.96 3.09
N ALA A 68 20.80 -38.88 3.52
CA ALA A 68 21.46 -39.81 2.62
C ALA A 68 20.46 -40.73 1.92
N VAL A 69 19.35 -41.09 2.59
CA VAL A 69 18.26 -41.84 1.98
C VAL A 69 17.61 -41.02 0.87
N VAL A 70 17.13 -39.80 1.18
CA VAL A 70 16.44 -38.92 0.20
C VAL A 70 17.31 -38.62 -1.01
N MET A 71 18.60 -38.31 -0.78
CA MET A 71 19.52 -37.94 -1.86
C MET A 71 19.84 -39.11 -2.79
N ASN A 72 19.66 -40.36 -2.35
CA ASN A 72 19.97 -41.57 -3.11
C ASN A 72 18.72 -42.44 -3.41
N LEU A 73 17.50 -41.90 -3.29
CA LEU A 73 16.24 -42.63 -3.46
C LEU A 73 16.16 -43.43 -4.77
N GLU A 74 16.71 -42.88 -5.86
CA GLU A 74 16.77 -43.49 -7.19
C GLU A 74 17.55 -44.82 -7.23
N TYR A 75 18.46 -45.06 -6.28
CA TYR A 75 19.24 -46.30 -6.17
C TYR A 75 18.58 -47.34 -5.27
N PHE A 76 17.56 -46.95 -4.51
CA PHE A 76 16.80 -47.91 -3.73
C PHE A 76 15.78 -48.64 -4.62
N HIS A 77 15.52 -49.91 -4.30
CA HIS A 77 14.66 -50.79 -5.10
C HIS A 77 13.71 -51.52 -4.16
N GLY A 78 12.43 -51.65 -4.56
CA GLY A 78 11.42 -52.35 -3.76
C GLY A 78 11.04 -51.66 -2.45
N LEU A 79 11.29 -50.35 -2.31
CA LEU A 79 10.86 -49.59 -1.15
C LEU A 79 9.36 -49.27 -1.22
N ASP A 80 8.71 -49.32 -0.06
CA ASP A 80 7.46 -48.60 0.16
C ASP A 80 7.78 -47.12 0.38
N LEU A 81 7.67 -46.32 -0.69
CA LEU A 81 8.00 -44.91 -0.66
C LEU A 81 7.04 -44.08 0.21
N THR A 82 5.82 -44.56 0.45
CA THR A 82 4.86 -43.90 1.36
C THR A 82 5.38 -44.01 2.78
N TRP A 83 5.70 -45.24 3.21
CA TRP A 83 6.28 -45.49 4.52
C TRP A 83 7.59 -44.71 4.73
N VAL A 84 8.46 -44.67 3.72
CA VAL A 84 9.72 -43.91 3.79
C VAL A 84 9.46 -42.41 3.99
N ALA A 85 8.54 -41.82 3.24
CA ALA A 85 8.19 -40.41 3.36
C ALA A 85 7.65 -40.06 4.76
N GLU A 86 6.67 -40.83 5.24
CA GLU A 86 6.09 -40.65 6.58
C GLU A 86 7.15 -40.76 7.67
N ARG A 87 8.03 -41.77 7.56
CA ARG A 87 9.06 -42.00 8.56
C ARG A 87 10.15 -40.93 8.57
N LEU A 88 10.51 -40.40 7.41
CA LEU A 88 11.42 -39.26 7.31
C LEU A 88 10.82 -38.00 7.94
N ILE A 89 9.51 -37.77 7.75
CA ILE A 89 8.81 -36.64 8.37
C ILE A 89 8.80 -36.76 9.90
N ASP A 90 8.52 -37.96 10.42
CA ASP A 90 8.59 -38.25 11.86
C ASP A 90 9.97 -38.06 12.47
N LYS A 91 11.03 -38.17 11.66
CA LYS A 91 12.44 -38.05 12.07
C LYS A 91 13.05 -36.71 11.69
N GLU A 92 12.24 -35.65 11.69
CA GLU A 92 12.65 -34.26 11.46
C GLU A 92 13.28 -33.99 10.08
N CYS A 93 13.21 -34.96 9.15
CA CYS A 93 13.72 -34.83 7.79
C CYS A 93 12.65 -34.31 6.81
N GLY A 94 11.48 -33.87 7.29
CA GLY A 94 10.37 -33.52 6.42
C GLY A 94 10.63 -32.30 5.51
N ARG A 95 11.56 -31.41 5.85
CA ARG A 95 12.01 -30.34 4.93
C ARG A 95 12.67 -30.92 3.66
N LEU A 96 13.40 -32.03 3.80
CA LEU A 96 14.02 -32.72 2.67
C LEU A 96 12.97 -33.47 1.84
N VAL A 97 12.00 -34.09 2.50
CA VAL A 97 10.85 -34.72 1.82
C VAL A 97 10.11 -33.69 0.98
N ALA A 98 9.79 -32.51 1.53
CA ALA A 98 9.17 -31.42 0.78
C ALA A 98 9.99 -30.97 -0.43
N ARG A 99 11.29 -30.74 -0.24
CA ARG A 99 12.20 -30.27 -1.30
C ARG A 99 12.40 -31.27 -2.43
N HIS A 100 12.30 -32.56 -2.15
CA HIS A 100 12.59 -33.64 -3.11
C HIS A 100 11.39 -34.57 -3.33
N PHE A 101 10.16 -34.06 -3.14
CA PHE A 101 8.96 -34.88 -3.25
C PHE A 101 8.79 -35.54 -4.63
N ASP A 102 9.36 -34.93 -5.68
CA ASP A 102 9.44 -35.49 -7.03
C ASP A 102 10.13 -36.86 -7.11
N LYS A 103 11.00 -37.19 -6.14
CA LYS A 103 11.64 -38.52 -6.02
C LYS A 103 10.73 -39.60 -5.43
N PHE A 104 9.61 -39.24 -4.80
CA PHE A 104 8.68 -40.16 -4.16
C PHE A 104 7.57 -40.61 -5.13
N THR A 105 7.97 -41.27 -6.22
CA THR A 105 7.04 -41.65 -7.30
C THR A 105 5.96 -42.62 -6.81
N GLY A 106 4.69 -42.36 -7.16
CA GLY A 106 3.56 -43.22 -6.79
C GLY A 106 3.03 -42.97 -5.37
N VAL A 107 3.64 -42.06 -4.61
CA VAL A 107 3.13 -41.62 -3.30
C VAL A 107 2.03 -40.59 -3.50
N ASN A 108 0.98 -40.69 -2.69
CA ASN A 108 -0.11 -39.71 -2.69
C ASN A 108 0.40 -38.37 -2.10
N GLY A 109 0.57 -37.37 -2.95
CA GLY A 109 1.08 -36.06 -2.56
C GLY A 109 0.15 -35.26 -1.65
N GLU A 110 -1.17 -35.48 -1.71
CA GLU A 110 -2.12 -34.86 -0.79
C GLU A 110 -1.82 -35.31 0.65
N ASN A 111 -1.80 -36.62 0.89
CA ASN A 111 -1.56 -37.18 2.23
C ASN A 111 -0.23 -36.71 2.82
N ILE A 112 0.83 -36.67 2.00
CA ILE A 112 2.15 -36.22 2.45
C ILE A 112 2.19 -34.71 2.68
N PHE A 113 1.55 -33.91 1.82
CA PHE A 113 1.45 -32.47 2.03
C PHE A 113 0.72 -32.16 3.34
N LYS A 114 -0.41 -32.82 3.60
CA LYS A 114 -1.13 -32.69 4.87
C LYS A 114 -0.25 -33.04 6.06
N LEU A 115 0.43 -34.19 6.01
CA LEU A 115 1.31 -34.63 7.09
C LEU A 115 2.45 -33.62 7.36
N LEU A 116 3.02 -33.03 6.32
CA LEU A 116 4.04 -31.98 6.46
C LEU A 116 3.49 -30.74 7.16
N ILE A 117 2.29 -30.30 6.79
CA ILE A 117 1.63 -29.15 7.43
C ILE A 117 1.26 -29.46 8.89
N ASP A 118 0.70 -30.62 9.17
CA ASP A 118 0.36 -31.07 10.53
C ASP A 118 1.59 -31.13 11.45
N ARG A 119 2.79 -31.34 10.88
CA ARG A 119 4.08 -31.31 11.59
C ARG A 119 4.79 -29.95 11.57
N GLY A 120 4.11 -28.92 11.07
CA GLY A 120 4.58 -27.55 11.07
C GLY A 120 5.66 -27.23 10.03
N ILE A 121 5.78 -28.05 8.97
CA ILE A 121 6.84 -27.94 7.97
C ILE A 121 6.38 -27.06 6.81
N SER A 122 6.54 -25.74 6.98
CA SER A 122 6.13 -24.74 5.98
C SER A 122 6.86 -24.84 4.63
N THR A 123 8.03 -25.49 4.57
CA THR A 123 8.79 -25.72 3.33
C THR A 123 7.99 -26.49 2.28
N ALA A 124 6.95 -27.24 2.68
CA ALA A 124 6.03 -27.88 1.76
C ALA A 124 5.33 -26.87 0.84
N ILE A 125 5.04 -25.66 1.35
CA ILE A 125 4.32 -24.60 0.63
C ILE A 125 5.19 -24.01 -0.49
N ASP A 126 6.50 -23.87 -0.24
CA ASP A 126 7.46 -23.37 -1.23
C ASP A 126 7.66 -24.35 -2.40
N HIS A 127 7.30 -25.62 -2.21
CA HIS A 127 7.43 -26.69 -3.18
C HIS A 127 6.08 -27.34 -3.52
N PHE A 128 4.99 -26.59 -3.36
CA PHE A 128 3.62 -27.07 -3.52
C PHE A 128 3.39 -27.81 -4.86
N SER A 129 3.90 -27.25 -5.95
CA SER A 129 3.76 -27.82 -7.30
C SER A 129 4.29 -29.26 -7.44
N LYS A 130 5.19 -29.70 -6.56
CA LYS A 130 5.73 -31.07 -6.58
C LYS A 130 4.72 -32.11 -6.10
N PHE A 131 3.77 -31.73 -5.25
CA PHE A 131 2.83 -32.66 -4.63
C PHE A 131 1.70 -33.09 -5.57
N LYS A 132 1.52 -32.41 -6.73
CA LYS A 132 0.49 -32.76 -7.74
C LYS A 132 -0.89 -32.95 -7.12
N ILE A 133 -1.24 -32.07 -6.20
CA ILE A 133 -2.54 -32.09 -5.51
C ILE A 133 -3.63 -31.84 -6.55
N MET A 134 -4.69 -32.64 -6.50
CA MET A 134 -5.76 -32.57 -7.51
C MET A 134 -6.75 -31.46 -7.20
N ASP A 135 -6.99 -31.20 -5.92
CA ASP A 135 -7.86 -30.13 -5.44
C ASP A 135 -7.04 -29.06 -4.71
N ASN A 136 -6.73 -27.96 -5.40
CA ASN A 136 -6.00 -26.85 -4.81
C ASN A 136 -6.78 -26.16 -3.67
N PHE A 137 -8.12 -26.26 -3.65
CA PHE A 137 -8.92 -25.73 -2.55
C PHE A 137 -8.75 -26.57 -1.28
N TRP A 138 -8.61 -27.89 -1.43
CA TRP A 138 -8.26 -28.78 -0.31
C TRP A 138 -6.93 -28.39 0.35
N ALA A 139 -5.92 -27.99 -0.43
CA ALA A 139 -4.66 -27.51 0.11
C ALA A 139 -4.83 -26.23 0.94
N ILE A 140 -5.67 -25.29 0.50
CA ILE A 140 -6.00 -24.07 1.25
C ILE A 140 -6.64 -24.43 2.59
N ARG A 141 -7.60 -25.36 2.60
CA ARG A 141 -8.25 -25.82 3.83
C ARG A 141 -7.23 -26.33 4.84
N ILE A 142 -6.27 -27.13 4.40
CA ILE A 142 -5.18 -27.61 5.26
C ILE A 142 -4.32 -26.47 5.80
N LEU A 143 -4.01 -25.47 4.97
CA LEU A 143 -3.21 -24.34 5.44
C LEU A 143 -3.95 -23.52 6.50
N VAL A 144 -5.25 -23.29 6.33
CA VAL A 144 -6.07 -22.56 7.30
C VAL A 144 -6.24 -23.38 8.59
N GLU A 145 -6.67 -24.64 8.48
CA GLU A 145 -6.88 -25.54 9.63
C GLU A 145 -5.57 -25.83 10.38
N GLY A 146 -4.42 -25.87 9.67
CA GLY A 146 -3.09 -26.09 10.24
C GLY A 146 -2.40 -24.83 10.78
N GLY A 147 -3.05 -23.66 10.75
CA GLY A 147 -2.47 -22.41 11.28
C GLY A 147 -1.42 -21.74 10.37
N PHE A 148 -1.34 -22.14 9.10
CA PHE A 148 -0.45 -21.59 8.07
C PHE A 148 -1.12 -20.56 7.16
N VAL A 149 -2.26 -20.00 7.57
CA VAL A 149 -3.09 -19.06 6.81
C VAL A 149 -2.32 -17.88 6.20
N ARG A 150 -1.26 -17.38 6.86
CA ARG A 150 -0.38 -16.31 6.33
C ARG A 150 0.33 -16.68 5.03
N ASN A 151 0.39 -17.97 4.69
CA ASN A 151 1.00 -18.48 3.47
C ASN A 151 -0.02 -18.72 2.35
N VAL A 152 -1.33 -18.60 2.61
CA VAL A 152 -2.39 -18.74 1.58
C VAL A 152 -2.12 -17.84 0.37
N PRO A 153 -1.77 -16.55 0.53
CA PRO A 153 -1.44 -15.70 -0.63
C PRO A 153 -0.28 -16.21 -1.51
N ARG A 154 0.71 -16.87 -0.91
CA ARG A 154 1.81 -17.50 -1.66
C ARG A 154 1.34 -18.70 -2.48
N LEU A 155 0.33 -19.41 -1.97
CA LEU A 155 -0.26 -20.54 -2.69
C LEU A 155 -1.15 -20.06 -3.84
N LEU A 156 -1.91 -18.97 -3.65
CA LEU A 156 -2.69 -18.32 -4.71
C LEU A 156 -1.81 -17.96 -5.92
N LYS A 157 -0.63 -17.38 -5.67
CA LYS A 157 0.36 -17.09 -6.73
C LYS A 157 0.85 -18.32 -7.50
N GLN A 158 0.86 -19.49 -6.86
CA GLN A 158 1.25 -20.75 -7.50
C GLN A 158 0.07 -21.44 -8.21
N CYS A 159 -1.17 -21.04 -7.90
CA CYS A 159 -2.42 -21.63 -8.39
C CYS A 159 -3.36 -20.53 -8.92
N PRO A 160 -3.03 -19.87 -10.04
CA PRO A 160 -3.80 -18.72 -10.53
C PRO A 160 -5.24 -19.07 -10.94
N ASP A 161 -5.52 -20.34 -11.24
CA ASP A 161 -6.86 -20.81 -11.62
C ASP A 161 -7.80 -21.03 -10.42
N LEU A 162 -7.32 -20.80 -9.19
CA LEU A 162 -8.12 -20.98 -7.99
C LEU A 162 -9.17 -19.88 -7.87
N ASP A 163 -10.36 -20.21 -7.37
CA ASP A 163 -11.35 -19.20 -7.02
C ASP A 163 -10.92 -18.43 -5.76
N HIS A 164 -10.35 -17.25 -5.97
CA HIS A 164 -9.90 -16.34 -4.92
C HIS A 164 -11.04 -15.88 -4.01
N THR A 165 -12.25 -15.74 -4.54
CA THR A 165 -13.45 -15.36 -3.78
C THR A 165 -13.81 -16.47 -2.80
N ALA A 166 -13.87 -17.72 -3.27
CA ALA A 166 -14.15 -18.87 -2.40
C ALA A 166 -13.10 -19.03 -1.29
N VAL A 167 -11.83 -18.77 -1.59
CA VAL A 167 -10.75 -18.78 -0.59
C VAL A 167 -10.91 -17.67 0.44
N ALA A 168 -11.13 -16.44 0.00
CA ALA A 168 -11.34 -15.31 0.91
C ALA A 168 -12.56 -15.55 1.80
N ASP A 169 -13.66 -16.08 1.24
CA ASP A 169 -14.87 -16.42 1.97
C ASP A 169 -14.60 -17.44 3.08
N PHE A 170 -13.87 -18.50 2.73
CA PHE A 170 -13.46 -19.54 3.66
C PHE A 170 -12.53 -19.01 4.75
N MET A 171 -11.57 -18.14 4.42
CA MET A 171 -10.70 -17.49 5.41
C MET A 171 -11.50 -16.62 6.38
N ILE A 172 -12.41 -15.79 5.88
CA ILE A 172 -13.29 -14.94 6.70
C ILE A 172 -14.17 -15.82 7.61
N TYR A 173 -14.73 -16.91 7.09
CA TYR A 173 -15.53 -17.86 7.89
C TYR A 173 -14.74 -18.47 9.06
N ASN A 174 -13.43 -18.63 8.90
CA ASN A 174 -12.52 -19.12 9.95
C ASN A 174 -11.93 -18.00 10.84
N ASN A 175 -12.51 -16.80 10.81
CA ASN A 175 -12.06 -15.61 11.57
C ASN A 175 -10.68 -15.06 11.15
N GLU A 176 -10.28 -15.25 9.89
CA GLU A 176 -8.99 -14.80 9.35
C GLU A 176 -9.14 -13.56 8.43
N GLN A 177 -10.23 -12.79 8.62
CA GLN A 177 -10.53 -11.59 7.81
C GLN A 177 -9.43 -10.52 7.87
N ASN A 178 -8.70 -10.42 8.98
CA ASN A 178 -7.58 -9.49 9.13
C ASN A 178 -6.45 -9.83 8.15
N ILE A 179 -6.20 -11.12 7.93
CA ILE A 179 -5.18 -11.58 6.98
C ILE A 179 -5.63 -11.33 5.55
N VAL A 180 -6.92 -11.56 5.26
CA VAL A 180 -7.48 -11.22 3.95
C VAL A 180 -7.32 -9.72 3.69
N ALA A 181 -7.71 -8.86 4.63
CA ALA A 181 -7.59 -7.40 4.53
C ALA A 181 -6.14 -6.94 4.35
N ASP A 182 -5.21 -7.45 5.16
CA ASP A 182 -3.77 -7.11 5.08
C ASP A 182 -3.14 -7.54 3.76
N LYS A 183 -3.73 -8.52 3.07
CA LYS A 183 -3.19 -9.18 1.88
C LYS A 183 -4.06 -9.03 0.64
N LEU A 184 -4.97 -8.06 0.61
CA LEU A 184 -5.91 -7.85 -0.50
C LEU A 184 -5.23 -7.79 -1.87
N ALA A 185 -4.10 -7.09 -1.98
CA ALA A 185 -3.32 -7.01 -3.22
C ALA A 185 -2.78 -8.35 -3.76
N GLU A 186 -2.81 -9.42 -2.96
CA GLU A 186 -2.45 -10.78 -3.39
C GLU A 186 -3.67 -11.59 -3.86
N PHE A 187 -4.88 -11.05 -3.69
CA PHE A 187 -6.12 -11.59 -4.25
C PHE A 187 -6.48 -10.91 -5.57
N GLN A 188 -7.22 -11.61 -6.41
CA GLN A 188 -7.68 -11.14 -7.72
C GLN A 188 -9.15 -11.50 -7.88
N HIS A 189 -9.91 -10.66 -8.59
CA HIS A 189 -11.31 -10.97 -8.95
C HIS A 189 -12.19 -11.32 -7.75
N LEU A 190 -11.99 -10.62 -6.62
CA LEU A 190 -12.85 -10.76 -5.45
C LEU A 190 -14.22 -10.18 -5.75
N ASP A 191 -15.27 -10.92 -5.40
CA ASP A 191 -16.63 -10.40 -5.61
C ASP A 191 -17.03 -9.33 -4.57
N GLN A 192 -18.14 -8.65 -4.87
CA GLN A 192 -18.72 -7.63 -4.00
C GLN A 192 -19.17 -8.18 -2.63
N HIS A 193 -19.47 -9.48 -2.51
CA HIS A 193 -19.88 -10.08 -1.24
C HIS A 193 -18.71 -10.15 -0.26
N ILE A 194 -17.50 -10.46 -0.73
CA ILE A 194 -16.28 -10.36 0.09
C ILE A 194 -16.04 -8.92 0.54
N ALA A 195 -16.24 -7.94 -0.35
CA ALA A 195 -16.12 -6.53 -0.01
C ALA A 195 -17.06 -6.15 1.15
N ILE A 196 -18.34 -6.53 1.06
CA ILE A 196 -19.34 -6.30 2.11
C ILE A 196 -18.96 -7.00 3.42
N LYS A 197 -18.47 -8.24 3.36
CA LYS A 197 -17.99 -8.95 4.56
C LYS A 197 -16.85 -8.19 5.25
N LEU A 198 -15.84 -7.75 4.51
CA LEU A 198 -14.72 -7.00 5.07
C LEU A 198 -15.15 -5.67 5.70
N MET A 199 -16.09 -4.95 5.08
CA MET A 199 -16.67 -3.74 5.66
C MET A 199 -17.41 -4.00 6.98
N ASN A 200 -18.16 -5.11 7.09
CA ASN A 200 -18.80 -5.50 8.36
C ASN A 200 -17.80 -5.72 9.51
N TYR A 201 -16.54 -6.02 9.19
CA TYR A 201 -15.45 -6.14 10.16
C TYR A 201 -14.62 -4.86 10.32
N ASN A 202 -15.09 -3.73 9.79
CA ASN A 202 -14.41 -2.43 9.81
C ASN A 202 -13.08 -2.39 9.04
N TYR A 203 -12.97 -3.13 7.94
CA TYR A 203 -11.84 -3.05 7.01
C TYR A 203 -12.15 -2.20 5.78
N GLN A 204 -12.88 -1.08 5.94
CA GLN A 204 -13.22 -0.19 4.83
C GLN A 204 -11.97 0.41 4.18
N LEU A 205 -11.01 0.87 4.99
CA LEU A 205 -9.81 1.54 4.47
C LEU A 205 -8.90 0.61 3.63
N PRO A 206 -8.51 -0.60 4.10
CA PRO A 206 -7.77 -1.54 3.26
C PRO A 206 -8.52 -1.95 2.00
N LEU A 207 -9.85 -2.11 2.09
CA LEU A 207 -10.69 -2.43 0.95
C LEU A 207 -10.68 -1.33 -0.09
N LEU A 208 -10.90 -0.08 0.32
CA LEU A 208 -10.93 1.08 -0.57
C LEU A 208 -9.55 1.37 -1.18
N ALA A 209 -8.46 1.02 -0.50
CA ALA A 209 -7.10 1.14 -1.02
C ALA A 209 -6.76 0.08 -2.09
N HIS A 210 -7.54 -1.01 -2.16
CA HIS A 210 -7.30 -2.16 -3.03
C HIS A 210 -8.57 -2.57 -3.81
N LEU A 211 -9.36 -1.59 -4.28
CA LEU A 211 -10.57 -1.87 -5.07
C LEU A 211 -10.26 -2.56 -6.40
N ASP A 212 -9.04 -2.42 -6.92
CA ASP A 212 -8.55 -3.11 -8.11
C ASP A 212 -8.51 -4.63 -7.95
N SER A 213 -8.47 -5.14 -6.72
CA SER A 213 -8.59 -6.57 -6.42
C SER A 213 -10.03 -7.10 -6.51
N PHE A 214 -11.04 -6.23 -6.70
CA PHE A 214 -12.45 -6.59 -6.69
C PHE A 214 -13.16 -6.38 -8.03
N ASP A 215 -14.02 -7.33 -8.39
CA ASP A 215 -14.98 -7.21 -9.47
C ASP A 215 -16.29 -6.63 -8.91
N ILE A 216 -16.31 -5.32 -8.66
CA ILE A 216 -17.48 -4.61 -8.11
C ILE A 216 -18.54 -4.40 -9.19
N SER A 217 -19.67 -5.09 -9.03
CA SER A 217 -20.81 -4.98 -9.97
C SER A 217 -21.65 -3.71 -9.77
N ASP A 218 -21.72 -3.21 -8.53
CA ASP A 218 -22.48 -2.02 -8.17
C ASP A 218 -21.69 -1.18 -7.15
N ALA A 219 -20.97 -0.19 -7.67
CA ALA A 219 -20.20 0.75 -6.84
C ALA A 219 -21.11 1.61 -5.94
N ASN A 220 -22.34 1.91 -6.37
CA ASN A 220 -23.29 2.70 -5.58
C ASN A 220 -23.73 1.95 -4.32
N ALA A 221 -24.03 0.65 -4.44
CA ALA A 221 -24.36 -0.20 -3.30
C ALA A 221 -23.19 -0.32 -2.30
N LEU A 222 -21.96 -0.42 -2.82
CA LEU A 222 -20.75 -0.45 -1.99
C LEU A 222 -20.57 0.85 -1.20
N VAL A 223 -20.72 2.00 -1.87
CA VAL A 223 -20.58 3.33 -1.26
C VAL A 223 -21.69 3.60 -0.26
N ASP A 224 -22.96 3.27 -0.58
CA ASP A 224 -24.08 3.35 0.36
C ASP A 224 -23.75 2.61 1.66
N PHE A 225 -23.21 1.39 1.54
CA PHE A 225 -22.83 0.59 2.69
C PHE A 225 -21.68 1.20 3.49
N ALA A 226 -20.64 1.69 2.82
CA ALA A 226 -19.50 2.33 3.46
C ALA A 226 -19.92 3.59 4.24
N ILE A 227 -20.78 4.43 3.65
CA ILE A 227 -21.31 5.63 4.30
C ILE A 227 -22.23 5.26 5.48
N HIS A 228 -23.04 4.22 5.36
CA HIS A 228 -23.88 3.73 6.47
C HIS A 228 -23.04 3.34 7.70
N LEU A 229 -21.82 2.87 7.50
CA LEU A 229 -20.86 2.56 8.57
C LEU A 229 -20.06 3.79 9.05
N GLY A 230 -20.36 4.99 8.55
CA GLY A 230 -19.66 6.24 8.89
C GLY A 230 -18.39 6.50 8.08
N GLY A 231 -18.11 5.71 7.05
CA GLY A 231 -16.88 5.77 6.23
C GLY A 231 -16.86 6.85 5.16
N ILE A 232 -17.63 7.94 5.29
CA ILE A 232 -17.76 8.96 4.23
C ILE A 232 -16.43 9.64 3.88
N LYS A 233 -15.55 9.82 4.87
CA LYS A 233 -14.20 10.37 4.66
C LYS A 233 -13.31 9.41 3.90
N ASP A 234 -13.39 8.11 4.20
CA ASP A 234 -12.62 7.09 3.50
C ASP A 234 -13.06 6.96 2.04
N VAL A 235 -14.37 7.03 1.79
CA VAL A 235 -14.93 7.10 0.43
C VAL A 235 -14.39 8.32 -0.31
N ALA A 236 -14.40 9.51 0.30
CA ALA A 236 -13.91 10.73 -0.32
C ALA A 236 -12.42 10.63 -0.75
N LEU A 237 -11.59 9.96 0.06
CA LEU A 237 -10.17 9.77 -0.22
C LEU A 237 -9.87 8.80 -1.38
N HIS A 238 -10.83 7.96 -1.78
CA HIS A 238 -10.66 6.92 -2.80
C HIS A 238 -11.64 7.07 -3.98
N LEU A 239 -12.19 8.28 -4.18
CA LEU A 239 -13.08 8.56 -5.31
C LEU A 239 -12.42 8.30 -6.67
N ASP A 240 -11.10 8.43 -6.77
CA ASP A 240 -10.30 8.18 -7.97
C ASP A 240 -10.37 6.72 -8.45
N GLN A 241 -10.71 5.79 -7.55
CA GLN A 241 -10.90 4.36 -7.83
C GLN A 241 -12.35 3.99 -8.15
N LEU A 242 -13.30 4.89 -7.89
CA LEU A 242 -14.73 4.67 -8.08
C LEU A 242 -15.21 5.30 -9.39
N ARG A 243 -16.18 4.67 -10.06
CA ARG A 243 -16.77 5.17 -11.31
C ARG A 243 -18.27 4.94 -11.31
N GLY A 244 -19.00 5.80 -12.00
CA GLY A 244 -20.45 5.64 -12.17
C GLY A 244 -21.25 5.95 -10.90
N LEU A 245 -20.71 6.76 -9.99
CA LEU A 245 -21.38 7.09 -8.73
C LEU A 245 -22.55 8.05 -8.94
N ASP A 246 -23.67 7.78 -8.28
CA ASP A 246 -24.83 8.66 -8.27
C ASP A 246 -24.47 10.05 -7.70
N ALA A 247 -25.05 11.11 -8.27
CA ALA A 247 -24.89 12.48 -7.80
C ALA A 247 -25.23 12.67 -6.30
N ARG A 248 -26.08 11.81 -5.72
CA ARG A 248 -26.40 11.85 -4.28
C ARG A 248 -25.19 11.65 -3.39
N PHE A 249 -24.18 10.90 -3.84
CA PHE A 249 -22.95 10.68 -3.07
C PHE A 249 -22.06 11.92 -3.09
N ALA A 250 -21.96 12.62 -4.23
CA ALA A 250 -21.25 13.90 -4.29
C ALA A 250 -21.82 14.89 -3.26
N ARG A 251 -23.16 14.98 -3.14
CA ARG A 251 -23.82 15.82 -2.13
C ARG A 251 -23.42 15.46 -0.72
N GLN A 252 -23.56 14.19 -0.34
CA GLN A 252 -23.23 13.74 1.02
C GLN A 252 -21.76 14.03 1.35
N ILE A 253 -20.85 13.82 0.41
CA ILE A 253 -19.42 14.07 0.60
C ILE A 253 -19.15 15.57 0.79
N ILE A 254 -19.76 16.45 -0.01
CA ILE A 254 -19.64 17.91 0.15
C ILE A 254 -20.20 18.37 1.50
N GLU A 255 -21.38 17.86 1.90
CA GLU A 255 -21.98 18.15 3.20
C GLU A 255 -21.06 17.75 4.37
N ALA A 256 -20.25 16.70 4.18
CA ALA A 256 -19.22 16.26 5.12
C ALA A 256 -17.90 17.05 5.04
N GLY A 257 -17.78 18.04 4.13
CA GLY A 257 -16.58 18.87 3.93
C GLY A 257 -15.55 18.26 2.97
N GLY A 258 -15.97 17.35 2.10
CA GLY A 258 -15.14 16.72 1.08
C GLY A 258 -15.29 17.33 -0.31
N GLY A 259 -15.64 18.62 -0.43
CA GLY A 259 -15.87 19.23 -1.75
C GLY A 259 -14.62 19.25 -2.62
N ALA A 260 -13.43 19.42 -2.05
CA ALA A 260 -12.17 19.26 -2.76
C ALA A 260 -12.08 17.89 -3.45
N ASN A 261 -12.35 16.81 -2.71
CA ASN A 261 -12.30 15.44 -3.21
C ASN A 261 -13.31 15.21 -4.36
N VAL A 262 -14.51 15.77 -4.24
CA VAL A 262 -15.53 15.67 -5.29
C VAL A 262 -15.09 16.42 -6.55
N MET A 263 -14.55 17.63 -6.41
CA MET A 263 -14.13 18.45 -7.54
C MET A 263 -12.91 17.85 -8.27
N ASP A 264 -11.92 17.36 -7.52
CA ASP A 264 -10.75 16.69 -8.10
C ASP A 264 -11.12 15.35 -8.80
N ASN A 265 -12.23 14.72 -8.41
CA ASN A 265 -12.70 13.44 -8.93
C ASN A 265 -14.08 13.53 -9.59
N ILE A 266 -14.37 14.64 -10.26
CA ILE A 266 -15.70 14.90 -10.83
C ILE A 266 -16.15 13.81 -11.82
N THR A 267 -15.20 13.17 -12.51
CA THR A 267 -15.45 12.09 -13.49
C THR A 267 -15.85 10.76 -12.85
N SER A 268 -15.75 10.62 -11.53
CA SER A 268 -16.22 9.44 -10.80
C SER A 268 -17.75 9.40 -10.68
N PHE A 269 -18.42 10.53 -10.88
CA PHE A 269 -19.86 10.66 -10.74
C PHE A 269 -20.58 10.73 -12.09
N VAL A 270 -21.85 10.35 -12.10
CA VAL A 270 -22.77 10.50 -13.23
C VAL A 270 -23.91 11.46 -12.85
N ASP A 271 -24.44 12.14 -13.87
CA ASP A 271 -25.62 13.00 -13.77
C ASP A 271 -25.53 14.09 -12.68
N LEU A 272 -24.35 14.71 -12.52
CA LEU A 272 -24.17 15.84 -11.61
C LEU A 272 -24.92 17.09 -12.08
N ASP A 273 -25.69 17.67 -11.16
CA ASP A 273 -26.26 19.01 -11.31
C ASP A 273 -25.28 20.05 -10.77
N PHE A 274 -24.59 20.75 -11.67
CA PHE A 274 -23.60 21.76 -11.30
C PHE A 274 -24.21 23.00 -10.60
N GLU A 275 -25.50 23.30 -10.78
CA GLU A 275 -26.14 24.36 -10.01
C GLU A 275 -26.35 23.94 -8.55
N GLU A 276 -26.67 22.67 -8.32
CA GLU A 276 -26.78 22.10 -6.97
C GLU A 276 -25.40 22.00 -6.29
N ILE A 277 -24.38 21.49 -7.00
CA ILE A 277 -23.00 21.39 -6.49
C ILE A 277 -22.44 22.76 -6.12
N GLU A 278 -22.67 23.78 -6.95
CA GLU A 278 -22.27 25.16 -6.65
C GLU A 278 -22.89 25.64 -5.33
N LYS A 279 -24.21 25.49 -5.16
CA LYS A 279 -24.90 25.93 -3.94
C LYS A 279 -24.35 25.23 -2.69
N LEU A 280 -24.07 23.94 -2.78
CA LEU A 280 -23.52 23.16 -1.68
C LEU A 280 -22.10 23.62 -1.31
N LEU A 281 -21.23 23.81 -2.31
CA LEU A 281 -19.86 24.28 -2.08
C LEU A 281 -19.84 25.70 -1.48
N MET A 282 -20.65 26.62 -2.01
CA MET A 282 -20.76 27.99 -1.48
C MET A 282 -21.26 27.99 -0.03
N ALA A 283 -22.29 27.20 0.28
CA ALA A 283 -22.82 27.07 1.65
C ALA A 283 -21.79 26.51 2.66
N ARG A 284 -20.76 25.81 2.19
CA ARG A 284 -19.66 25.27 3.00
C ARG A 284 -18.44 26.20 3.08
N GLY A 285 -18.46 27.34 2.40
CA GLY A 285 -17.30 28.22 2.25
C GLY A 285 -16.21 27.63 1.35
N GLU A 286 -16.58 26.66 0.52
CA GLU A 286 -15.69 25.90 -0.38
C GLU A 286 -15.74 26.43 -1.83
N GLY A 287 -16.19 27.68 -2.00
CA GLY A 287 -16.34 28.33 -3.32
C GLY A 287 -15.04 28.45 -4.13
N SER A 288 -13.88 28.35 -3.49
CA SER A 288 -12.58 28.33 -4.18
C SER A 288 -12.43 27.15 -5.15
N PHE A 289 -13.04 26.00 -4.85
CA PHE A 289 -12.98 24.85 -5.77
C PHE A 289 -13.84 25.07 -7.02
N ILE A 290 -14.91 25.86 -6.92
CA ILE A 290 -15.70 26.28 -8.10
C ILE A 290 -14.81 27.13 -9.02
N VAL A 291 -14.01 28.05 -8.46
CA VAL A 291 -13.09 28.87 -9.24
C VAL A 291 -12.04 28.02 -9.96
N GLN A 292 -11.43 27.06 -9.26
CA GLN A 292 -10.46 26.13 -9.83
C GLN A 292 -11.03 25.32 -11.00
N HIS A 293 -12.34 25.08 -11.03
CA HIS A 293 -13.05 24.31 -12.05
C HIS A 293 -14.15 25.11 -12.77
N LEU A 294 -14.01 26.43 -12.89
CA LEU A 294 -15.06 27.33 -13.39
C LEU A 294 -15.65 26.91 -14.74
N GLU A 295 -14.85 26.27 -15.60
CA GLU A 295 -15.27 25.74 -16.90
C GLU A 295 -16.39 24.67 -16.84
N LEU A 296 -16.58 24.02 -15.70
CA LEU A 296 -17.66 23.05 -15.48
C LEU A 296 -19.01 23.74 -15.22
N PHE A 297 -18.98 24.95 -14.65
CA PHE A 297 -20.15 25.70 -14.21
C PHE A 297 -20.63 26.67 -15.31
N LYS A 298 -21.13 26.12 -16.42
CA LYS A 298 -21.46 26.88 -17.65
C LYS A 298 -22.55 27.93 -17.48
N HIS A 299 -23.39 27.82 -16.46
CA HIS A 299 -24.43 28.79 -16.13
C HIS A 299 -23.87 30.03 -15.40
N LEU A 300 -22.64 29.96 -14.87
CA LEU A 300 -22.00 31.08 -14.20
C LEU A 300 -21.45 32.08 -15.20
N LYS A 301 -21.80 33.35 -15.00
CA LYS A 301 -21.16 34.46 -15.69
C LYS A 301 -20.00 34.97 -14.84
N PRO A 302 -18.77 35.09 -15.39
CA PRO A 302 -17.60 35.39 -14.57
C PRO A 302 -17.71 36.68 -13.74
N VAL A 303 -18.25 37.76 -14.30
CA VAL A 303 -18.41 39.04 -13.59
C VAL A 303 -19.36 38.90 -12.40
N GLU A 304 -20.59 38.43 -12.64
CA GLU A 304 -21.60 38.23 -11.59
C GLU A 304 -21.12 37.24 -10.52
N PHE A 305 -20.34 36.22 -10.93
CA PHE A 305 -19.81 35.24 -9.99
C PHE A 305 -18.67 35.77 -9.13
N ALA A 306 -17.77 36.59 -9.70
CA ALA A 306 -16.72 37.26 -8.94
C ALA A 306 -17.32 38.13 -7.83
N ASP A 307 -18.40 38.85 -8.13
CA ASP A 307 -19.10 39.69 -7.17
C ASP A 307 -19.60 38.87 -5.98
N ARG A 308 -20.28 37.76 -6.26
CA ARG A 308 -20.79 36.87 -5.23
C ARG A 308 -19.68 36.24 -4.38
N LEU A 309 -18.57 35.81 -4.99
CA LEU A 309 -17.44 35.24 -4.25
C LEU A 309 -16.82 36.26 -3.28
N ILE A 310 -16.75 37.53 -3.66
CA ILE A 310 -16.26 38.62 -2.80
C ILE A 310 -17.23 38.82 -1.62
N GLU A 311 -18.53 38.89 -1.90
CA GLU A 311 -19.56 39.07 -0.87
C GLU A 311 -19.61 37.92 0.14
N GLU A 312 -19.31 36.69 -0.30
CA GLU A 312 -19.26 35.50 0.55
C GLU A 312 -17.90 35.28 1.23
N GLY A 313 -16.93 36.18 1.05
CA GLY A 313 -15.63 36.11 1.72
C GLY A 313 -14.66 35.07 1.15
N VAL A 314 -14.88 34.61 -0.07
CA VAL A 314 -14.02 33.65 -0.79
C VAL A 314 -13.32 34.29 -2.01
N GLY A 315 -13.35 35.62 -2.10
CA GLY A 315 -12.81 36.38 -3.24
C GLY A 315 -11.30 36.25 -3.46
N GLY A 316 -10.53 35.81 -2.45
CA GLY A 316 -9.10 35.57 -2.59
C GLY A 316 -8.72 34.59 -3.72
N ALA A 317 -9.58 33.60 -3.99
CA ALA A 317 -9.37 32.63 -5.07
C ALA A 317 -9.45 33.28 -6.47
N ILE A 318 -10.16 34.40 -6.62
CA ILE A 318 -10.28 35.13 -7.88
C ILE A 318 -8.90 35.63 -8.33
N ALA A 319 -8.09 36.16 -7.40
CA ALA A 319 -6.75 36.64 -7.73
C ALA A 319 -5.82 35.51 -8.20
N GLU A 320 -6.00 34.30 -7.66
CA GLU A 320 -5.22 33.12 -8.04
C GLU A 320 -5.58 32.59 -9.43
N PHE A 321 -6.83 32.71 -9.85
CA PHE A 321 -7.34 32.19 -11.12
C PHE A 321 -7.90 33.30 -12.01
N LEU A 322 -7.27 34.47 -11.96
CA LEU A 322 -7.75 35.70 -12.57
C LEU A 322 -8.01 35.56 -14.07
N GLU A 323 -7.22 34.74 -14.76
CA GLU A 323 -7.38 34.43 -16.18
C GLU A 323 -8.73 33.81 -16.56
N LYS A 324 -9.44 33.21 -15.59
CA LYS A 324 -10.78 32.64 -15.80
C LYS A 324 -11.89 33.70 -15.76
N PHE A 325 -11.58 34.90 -15.27
CA PHE A 325 -12.55 35.99 -15.09
C PHE A 325 -12.47 37.04 -16.21
N VAL A 326 -12.77 36.59 -17.43
CA VAL A 326 -12.69 37.44 -18.64
C VAL A 326 -13.73 38.56 -18.60
N GLY A 327 -13.31 39.76 -18.99
CA GLY A 327 -14.19 40.94 -19.11
C GLY A 327 -14.32 41.75 -17.82
N ILE A 328 -13.61 41.40 -16.76
CA ILE A 328 -13.53 42.20 -15.54
C ILE A 328 -12.42 43.25 -15.66
N ASP A 329 -12.70 44.48 -15.23
CA ASP A 329 -11.67 45.50 -15.10
C ASP A 329 -10.75 45.16 -13.90
N HIS A 330 -9.47 44.97 -14.18
CA HIS A 330 -8.51 44.51 -13.18
C HIS A 330 -8.30 45.53 -12.05
N LYS A 331 -8.45 46.83 -12.34
CA LYS A 331 -8.28 47.88 -11.34
C LYS A 331 -9.46 47.87 -10.38
N GLU A 332 -10.67 47.91 -10.90
CA GLU A 332 -11.90 47.83 -10.09
C GLU A 332 -11.93 46.54 -9.26
N LEU A 333 -11.55 45.41 -9.86
CA LEU A 333 -11.48 44.14 -9.14
C LEU A 333 -10.42 44.16 -8.03
N SER A 334 -9.23 44.70 -8.29
CA SER A 334 -8.19 44.81 -7.25
C SER A 334 -8.65 45.65 -6.07
N ASP A 335 -9.37 46.74 -6.34
CA ASP A 335 -9.88 47.65 -5.31
C ASP A 335 -10.91 46.93 -4.46
N ARG A 336 -11.89 46.28 -5.09
CA ARG A 336 -12.94 45.52 -4.41
C ARG A 336 -12.39 44.35 -3.60
N LEU A 337 -11.39 43.64 -4.12
CA LEU A 337 -10.74 42.56 -3.39
C LEU A 337 -10.02 43.07 -2.15
N ILE A 338 -9.27 44.19 -2.24
CA ILE A 338 -8.59 44.75 -1.08
C ILE A 338 -9.61 45.23 -0.04
N ASP A 339 -10.63 45.97 -0.47
CA ASP A 339 -11.66 46.55 0.40
C ASP A 339 -12.50 45.46 1.09
N ALA A 340 -12.72 44.31 0.44
CA ALA A 340 -13.38 43.14 1.03
C ALA A 340 -12.45 42.27 1.90
N GLY A 341 -11.19 42.68 2.10
CA GLY A 341 -10.25 41.96 2.95
C GLY A 341 -9.55 40.78 2.28
N HIS A 342 -9.50 40.76 0.94
CA HIS A 342 -8.73 39.79 0.13
C HIS A 342 -7.40 40.37 -0.40
N GLY A 343 -6.87 41.41 0.25
CA GLY A 343 -5.62 42.07 -0.13
C GLY A 343 -4.42 41.14 -0.28
N ARG A 344 -4.32 40.08 0.54
CA ARG A 344 -3.27 39.05 0.41
C ARG A 344 -3.25 38.38 -0.97
N GLY A 345 -4.41 38.05 -1.51
CA GLY A 345 -4.53 37.46 -2.84
C GLY A 345 -4.04 38.43 -3.92
N VAL A 346 -4.43 39.71 -3.81
CA VAL A 346 -3.97 40.77 -4.73
C VAL A 346 -2.45 40.95 -4.64
N ALA A 347 -1.87 40.96 -3.43
CA ALA A 347 -0.44 41.11 -3.24
C ALA A 347 0.36 39.91 -3.81
N LYS A 348 -0.07 38.69 -3.47
CA LYS A 348 0.57 37.44 -3.91
C LYS A 348 0.54 37.27 -5.43
N TYR A 349 -0.59 37.61 -6.06
CA TYR A 349 -0.81 37.41 -7.49
C TYR A 349 -0.81 38.72 -8.29
N PHE A 350 -0.19 39.78 -7.76
CA PHE A 350 -0.19 41.13 -8.36
C PHE A 350 0.22 41.13 -9.84
N THR A 351 1.22 40.33 -10.19
CA THR A 351 1.74 40.22 -11.56
C THR A 351 0.75 39.65 -12.59
N ARG A 352 -0.33 38.98 -12.13
CA ARG A 352 -1.42 38.53 -13.01
C ARG A 352 -2.38 39.66 -13.35
N PHE A 353 -2.41 40.74 -12.57
CA PHE A 353 -3.28 41.85 -12.86
C PHE A 353 -2.68 42.76 -13.94
N HIS A 354 -3.46 43.09 -14.96
CA HIS A 354 -3.03 43.93 -16.07
C HIS A 354 -3.36 45.40 -15.82
N GLY A 355 -2.40 46.29 -16.08
CA GLY A 355 -2.61 47.74 -16.03
C GLY A 355 -2.68 48.34 -14.62
N LEU A 356 -2.32 47.58 -13.58
CA LEU A 356 -2.24 48.13 -12.22
C LEU A 356 -0.98 48.96 -12.03
N ASP A 357 -1.16 50.11 -11.37
CA ASP A 357 -0.06 50.90 -10.82
C ASP A 357 0.39 50.27 -9.49
N PRO A 358 1.63 49.74 -9.40
CA PRO A 358 2.15 49.11 -8.19
C PRO A 358 2.19 50.06 -6.99
N VAL A 359 2.44 51.35 -7.21
CA VAL A 359 2.54 52.34 -6.14
C VAL A 359 1.16 52.53 -5.51
N ARG A 360 0.14 52.68 -6.35
CA ARG A 360 -1.26 52.82 -5.92
C ARG A 360 -1.74 51.59 -5.13
N VAL A 361 -1.43 50.39 -5.62
CA VAL A 361 -1.86 49.14 -4.97
C VAL A 361 -1.14 48.93 -3.64
N ALA A 362 0.17 49.19 -3.58
CA ALA A 362 0.92 49.16 -2.32
C ALA A 362 0.34 50.16 -1.30
N ASP A 363 0.03 51.38 -1.75
CA ASP A 363 -0.60 52.40 -0.91
C ASP A 363 -1.94 51.91 -0.37
N GLN A 364 -2.78 51.31 -1.20
CA GLN A 364 -4.10 50.82 -0.80
C GLN A 364 -4.01 49.61 0.15
N LEU A 365 -3.06 48.71 -0.07
CA LEU A 365 -2.81 47.59 0.85
C LEU A 365 -2.40 48.11 2.23
N ILE A 366 -1.47 49.06 2.30
CA ILE A 366 -1.10 49.71 3.56
C ILE A 366 -2.31 50.41 4.17
N ASP A 367 -3.12 51.10 3.35
CA ASP A 367 -4.25 51.86 3.85
C ASP A 367 -5.38 50.98 4.41
N ALA A 368 -5.49 49.75 3.92
CA ALA A 368 -6.44 48.72 4.35
C ALA A 368 -5.88 47.79 5.46
N ASP A 369 -4.81 48.20 6.16
CA ASP A 369 -4.13 47.41 7.20
C ASP A 369 -3.59 46.06 6.70
N ARG A 370 -3.22 46.01 5.42
CA ARG A 370 -2.61 44.86 4.72
C ARG A 370 -1.14 45.11 4.39
N GLY A 371 -0.48 45.95 5.17
CA GLY A 371 0.95 46.22 5.03
C GLY A 371 1.80 44.95 5.17
N GLU A 372 1.42 44.02 6.04
CA GLU A 372 2.11 42.73 6.19
C GLU A 372 2.03 41.86 4.92
N ASP A 373 0.85 41.81 4.28
CA ASP A 373 0.65 41.09 3.00
C ASP A 373 1.55 41.69 1.88
N LEU A 374 1.68 43.02 1.83
CA LEU A 374 2.57 43.70 0.89
C LEU A 374 4.04 43.30 1.10
N LEU A 375 4.49 43.21 2.36
CA LEU A 375 5.85 42.84 2.70
C LEU A 375 6.14 41.36 2.43
N GLU A 376 5.22 40.45 2.77
CA GLU A 376 5.32 39.01 2.48
C GLU A 376 5.56 38.75 0.99
N PHE A 377 4.97 39.58 0.12
CA PHE A 377 5.10 39.47 -1.34
C PHE A 377 5.87 40.63 -1.96
N TRP A 378 6.86 41.19 -1.25
CA TRP A 378 7.61 42.38 -1.66
C TRP A 378 8.25 42.27 -3.06
N SER A 379 8.66 41.06 -3.47
CA SER A 379 9.23 40.81 -4.79
C SER A 379 8.32 41.27 -5.95
N ASN A 380 7.00 41.24 -5.76
CA ASN A 380 6.01 41.72 -6.73
C ASN A 380 5.91 43.25 -6.79
N PHE A 381 6.44 43.96 -5.79
CA PHE A 381 6.31 45.40 -5.58
C PHE A 381 7.65 46.14 -5.51
N SER A 382 8.77 45.48 -5.82
CA SER A 382 10.13 46.06 -5.73
C SER A 382 10.30 47.42 -6.45
N GLN A 383 9.53 47.64 -7.52
CA GLN A 383 9.46 48.87 -8.30
C GLN A 383 8.86 50.08 -7.57
N VAL A 384 8.15 49.88 -6.45
CA VAL A 384 7.53 50.95 -5.65
C VAL A 384 8.58 51.77 -4.89
N GLY A 385 9.73 51.15 -4.59
CA GLY A 385 10.78 51.73 -3.77
C GLY A 385 10.54 51.53 -2.27
N GLN A 386 11.49 50.87 -1.62
CA GLN A 386 11.40 50.50 -0.19
C GLN A 386 11.23 51.69 0.75
N ASP A 387 11.97 52.78 0.54
CA ASP A 387 11.93 53.96 1.42
C ASP A 387 10.53 54.57 1.47
N ARG A 388 9.78 54.53 0.37
CA ARG A 388 8.39 54.99 0.30
C ARG A 388 7.49 54.16 1.19
N VAL A 389 7.52 52.83 1.01
CA VAL A 389 6.67 51.89 1.73
C VAL A 389 6.94 51.97 3.23
N ILE A 390 8.22 51.99 3.62
CA ILE A 390 8.63 52.11 5.01
C ILE A 390 8.14 53.41 5.62
N SER A 391 8.37 54.54 4.94
CA SER A 391 7.92 55.85 5.44
C SER A 391 6.41 55.90 5.65
N LYS A 392 5.63 55.29 4.74
CA LYS A 392 4.17 55.25 4.86
C LYS A 392 3.70 54.33 5.99
N MET A 393 4.31 53.15 6.14
CA MET A 393 4.01 52.23 7.24
C MET A 393 4.33 52.85 8.61
N ILE A 394 5.50 53.49 8.75
CA ILE A 394 5.86 54.21 10.00
C ILE A 394 4.86 55.33 10.28
N ALA A 395 4.45 56.09 9.26
CA ALA A 395 3.46 57.15 9.43
C ALA A 395 2.09 56.64 9.91
N ARG A 396 1.75 55.37 9.65
CA ARG A 396 0.56 54.70 10.18
C ARG A 396 0.75 54.04 11.55
N GLY A 397 2.00 53.96 12.04
CA GLY A 397 2.33 53.24 13.26
C GLY A 397 2.65 51.75 13.05
N ASP A 398 2.82 51.30 11.81
CA ASP A 398 3.08 49.89 11.46
C ASP A 398 4.59 49.56 11.44
N ALA A 399 5.40 50.29 12.21
CA ALA A 399 6.85 50.13 12.24
C ALA A 399 7.24 48.71 12.70
N ASP A 400 6.52 48.14 13.67
CA ASP A 400 6.72 46.78 14.18
C ASP A 400 6.47 45.70 13.13
N ILE A 401 5.46 45.90 12.28
CA ILE A 401 5.16 44.97 11.18
C ILE A 401 6.34 44.96 10.21
N PHE A 402 6.84 46.13 9.82
CA PHE A 402 8.00 46.24 8.95
C PHE A 402 9.27 45.63 9.56
N ALA A 403 9.48 45.80 10.86
CA ALA A 403 10.67 45.30 11.56
C ALA A 403 10.85 43.77 11.39
N LYS A 404 9.76 43.00 11.27
CA LYS A 404 9.81 41.54 11.01
C LYS A 404 10.48 41.20 9.68
N TYR A 405 10.39 42.08 8.69
CA TYR A 405 10.88 41.88 7.32
C TYR A 405 12.17 42.65 7.03
N LEU A 406 12.73 43.37 8.01
CA LEU A 406 13.88 44.28 7.81
C LEU A 406 15.08 43.63 7.10
N LEU A 407 15.31 42.33 7.33
CA LEU A 407 16.42 41.57 6.71
C LEU A 407 16.24 41.34 5.20
N GLU A 408 15.04 41.48 4.67
CA GLU A 408 14.73 41.33 3.24
C GLU A 408 15.03 42.61 2.45
N PHE A 409 15.26 43.72 3.14
CA PHE A 409 15.53 45.03 2.56
C PHE A 409 17.00 45.39 2.69
N SER A 410 17.56 46.03 1.65
CA SER A 410 18.97 46.44 1.63
C SER A 410 19.11 47.81 0.99
N ASN A 411 20.14 48.57 1.38
CA ASN A 411 20.36 49.95 0.91
C ASN A 411 19.22 50.91 1.28
N LEU A 412 18.69 50.81 2.50
CA LEU A 412 17.78 51.82 3.05
C LEU A 412 18.49 53.17 3.12
N SER A 413 17.77 54.25 2.80
CA SER A 413 18.35 55.59 2.97
C SER A 413 18.62 55.90 4.45
N ASP A 414 19.59 56.78 4.72
CA ASP A 414 19.88 57.25 6.08
C ASP A 414 18.62 57.86 6.75
N ALA A 415 17.77 58.52 5.96
CA ALA A 415 16.51 59.08 6.43
C ALA A 415 15.55 57.99 6.91
N THR A 416 15.38 56.93 6.12
CA THR A 416 14.51 55.78 6.45
C THR A 416 15.05 54.97 7.63
N ALA A 417 16.37 54.78 7.72
CA ALA A 417 17.00 54.14 8.87
C ALA A 417 16.76 54.91 10.17
N ASN A 418 16.89 56.25 10.14
CA ASN A 418 16.60 57.09 11.30
C ASN A 418 15.11 57.05 11.69
N MET A 419 14.17 57.03 10.73
CA MET A 419 12.74 56.90 11.03
C MET A 419 12.42 55.58 11.77
N LEU A 420 13.06 54.47 11.39
CA LEU A 420 12.88 53.19 12.07
C LEU A 420 13.45 53.21 13.50
N LEU A 421 14.62 53.83 13.70
CA LEU A 421 15.21 54.01 15.03
C LEU A 421 14.33 54.86 15.94
N ASP A 422 13.75 55.93 15.40
CA ASP A 422 12.87 56.82 16.15
C ASP A 422 11.51 56.17 16.48
N ALA A 423 11.03 55.28 15.61
CA ALA A 423 9.81 54.50 15.86
C ALA A 423 10.03 53.48 16.97
N GLY A 424 11.11 52.68 16.90
CA GLY A 424 11.42 51.65 17.91
C GLY A 424 11.86 52.17 19.28
N GLN A 425 12.02 53.48 19.47
CA GLN A 425 12.24 54.11 20.79
C GLN A 425 10.94 54.51 21.50
N LYS A 426 9.80 54.46 20.81
CA LYS A 426 8.50 54.90 21.34
C LYS A 426 7.63 53.77 21.89
N ASP A 427 7.99 52.53 21.60
CA ASP A 427 7.43 51.28 22.15
C ASP A 427 8.31 50.73 23.27
#